data_AF-A0AAU0YKG0-F1
#
_entry.id   AF-A0AAU0YKG0-F1
#
_cell.length_a   1.000
_cell.length_b   1.000
_cell.length_c   1.000
_cell.angle_alpha   90.00
_cell.angle_beta   90.00
_cell.angle_gamma   90.00
#
_symmetry.space_group_name_H-M   'P 1'
#
loop_
_entity.id
_entity.type
_entity.pdbx_description
1 polymer ?
#
loop_
_entity_poly.entity_id
_entity_poly.type
_entity_poly.pdbx_seq_one_letter_code
_entity_poly.pdbx_strand_id
1 'polypeptide(L)'
;MTVFDICGTNTYTARELAVLLADRLAAAFAERESDYLGVYFLATLADTTRIQVQPNAIPGDHGEDDLYEDEYPDVSVLLLVTSPAAAAPLNDELSAVEGFTRLRSSRS
;
A
#
# COMPACT_ATOMS: atom_id res chain seq x y z
N MET A 1 10.15 -17.79 -3.20
CA MET A 1 10.71 -16.76 -2.29
C MET A 1 9.88 -15.53 -2.55
N THR A 2 9.06 -15.14 -1.59
CA THR A 2 8.10 -14.03 -1.75
C THR A 2 8.76 -12.75 -1.24
N VAL A 3 8.61 -11.68 -2.01
CA VAL A 3 9.11 -10.35 -1.64
C VAL A 3 7.95 -9.56 -1.07
N PHE A 4 8.20 -8.92 0.07
CA PHE A 4 7.27 -8.03 0.74
C PHE A 4 7.90 -6.65 0.85
N ASP A 5 7.27 -5.65 0.24
CA ASP A 5 7.67 -4.25 0.33
C ASP A 5 6.56 -3.44 0.97
N ILE A 6 6.95 -2.55 1.89
CA ILE A 6 6.07 -1.58 2.54
C ILE A 6 6.56 -0.20 2.17
N CYS A 7 5.66 0.61 1.66
CA CYS A 7 5.92 1.98 1.30
C CYS A 7 4.85 2.89 1.90
N GLY A 8 5.17 4.17 2.02
CA GLY A 8 4.33 5.16 2.68
C GLY A 8 4.23 6.46 1.91
N THR A 9 3.11 7.16 2.10
CA THR A 9 2.93 8.54 1.63
C THR A 9 2.08 9.35 2.59
N ASN A 10 2.32 10.66 2.62
CA ASN A 10 1.51 11.67 3.29
C ASN A 10 0.81 12.62 2.31
N THR A 11 1.09 12.48 1.02
CA THR A 11 0.60 13.40 -0.02
C THR A 11 -0.80 13.03 -0.48
N TYR A 12 -1.15 11.75 -0.43
CA TYR A 12 -2.39 11.22 -0.98
C TYR A 12 -3.19 10.48 0.07
N THR A 13 -4.52 10.51 -0.06
CA THR A 13 -5.40 9.54 0.62
C THR A 13 -5.27 8.15 -0.02
N ALA A 14 -5.73 7.11 0.69
CA ALA A 14 -5.68 5.73 0.18
C ALA A 14 -6.42 5.58 -1.17
N ARG A 15 -7.54 6.28 -1.33
CA ARG A 15 -8.32 6.30 -2.58
C ARG A 15 -7.59 7.00 -3.71
N GLU A 16 -7.02 8.17 -3.46
CA GLU A 16 -6.27 8.92 -4.48
C GLU A 16 -5.03 8.15 -4.93
N LEU A 17 -4.30 7.55 -3.99
CA LEU A 17 -3.16 6.71 -4.32
C LEU A 17 -3.58 5.48 -5.14
N ALA A 18 -4.70 4.83 -4.80
CA ALA A 18 -5.20 3.70 -5.58
C ALA A 18 -5.58 4.11 -7.02
N VAL A 19 -6.23 5.27 -7.21
CA VAL A 19 -6.58 5.79 -8.55
C VAL A 19 -5.32 6.12 -9.35
N LEU A 20 -4.35 6.78 -8.72
CA LEU A 20 -3.07 7.11 -9.34
C LEU A 20 -2.30 5.87 -9.81
N LEU A 21 -2.27 4.83 -8.97
CA LEU A 21 -1.59 3.58 -9.29
C LEU A 21 -2.37 2.73 -10.29
N ALA A 22 -3.70 2.82 -10.31
CA ALA A 22 -4.52 2.15 -11.32
C ALA A 22 -4.13 2.61 -12.73
N ASP A 23 -3.95 3.92 -12.92
CA ASP A 23 -3.54 4.52 -14.19
C ASP A 23 -2.10 4.12 -14.57
N ARG A 24 -1.15 4.28 -13.65
CA ARG A 24 0.27 3.97 -13.91
C ARG A 24 0.56 2.50 -14.15
N LEU A 25 -0.08 1.61 -13.39
CA LEU A 25 0.18 0.17 -13.44
C LEU A 25 -0.80 -0.58 -14.36
N ALA A 26 -1.71 0.14 -15.02
CA ALA A 26 -2.84 -0.44 -15.76
C ALA A 26 -3.57 -1.52 -14.94
N ALA A 27 -3.78 -1.23 -13.65
CA ALA A 27 -4.27 -2.19 -12.66
C ALA A 27 -5.68 -1.80 -12.18
N ALA A 28 -6.52 -2.81 -11.94
CA ALA A 28 -7.85 -2.59 -11.36
C ALA A 28 -7.78 -2.76 -9.83
N PHE A 29 -7.87 -1.65 -9.11
CA PHE A 29 -8.02 -1.65 -7.65
C PHE A 29 -9.51 -1.83 -7.29
N ALA A 30 -9.79 -2.84 -6.47
CA ALA A 30 -11.10 -3.04 -5.88
C ALA A 30 -11.10 -2.51 -4.45
N GLU A 31 -12.10 -1.69 -4.12
CA GLU A 31 -12.38 -1.29 -2.74
C GLU A 31 -12.83 -2.52 -1.93
N ARG A 32 -12.33 -2.63 -0.71
CA ARG A 32 -12.61 -3.68 0.25
C ARG A 32 -12.78 -3.05 1.62
N GLU A 33 -13.58 -3.70 2.45
CA GLU A 33 -13.82 -3.30 3.82
C GLU A 33 -13.48 -4.46 4.74
N SER A 34 -12.85 -4.16 5.87
CA SER A 34 -12.51 -5.10 6.93
C SER A 34 -12.84 -4.47 8.26
N ASP A 35 -13.39 -5.27 9.18
CA ASP A 35 -13.65 -4.82 10.56
C ASP A 35 -12.36 -4.38 11.28
N TYR A 36 -11.19 -4.84 10.83
CA TYR A 36 -9.89 -4.45 11.39
C TYR A 36 -9.25 -3.29 10.63
N LEU A 37 -9.17 -3.35 9.30
CA LEU A 37 -8.44 -2.33 8.52
C LEU A 37 -9.31 -1.14 8.08
N GLY A 38 -10.62 -1.22 8.29
CA GLY A 38 -11.57 -0.35 7.61
C GLY A 38 -11.52 -0.53 6.09
N VAL A 39 -11.63 0.57 5.36
CA VAL A 39 -11.62 0.58 3.89
C VAL A 39 -10.20 0.57 3.34
N TYR A 40 -9.92 -0.38 2.45
CA TYR A 40 -8.67 -0.50 1.72
C TYR A 40 -8.90 -0.84 0.24
N PHE A 41 -7.87 -0.68 -0.58
CA PHE A 41 -7.92 -0.94 -2.01
C PHE A 41 -6.94 -2.05 -2.36
N LEU A 42 -7.40 -3.07 -3.09
CA LEU A 42 -6.59 -4.22 -3.46
C LEU A 42 -6.59 -4.41 -4.98
N ALA A 43 -5.40 -4.51 -5.56
CA ALA A 43 -5.17 -4.94 -6.93
C ALA A 43 -4.32 -6.22 -6.95
N THR A 44 -4.56 -7.07 -7.95
CA THR A 44 -3.68 -8.20 -8.27
C THR A 44 -3.24 -8.07 -9.71
N LEU A 45 -1.93 -7.96 -9.93
CA LEU A 45 -1.32 -7.87 -11.25
C LEU A 45 -1.24 -9.25 -11.91
N ALA A 46 -0.96 -9.25 -13.23
CA ALA A 46 -0.91 -10.47 -14.03
C ALA A 46 0.15 -11.49 -13.56
N ASP A 47 1.23 -11.01 -12.96
CA ASP A 47 2.32 -11.82 -12.41
C ASP A 47 2.04 -12.33 -10.99
N THR A 48 0.79 -12.21 -10.51
CA THR A 48 0.33 -12.52 -9.15
C THR A 48 0.84 -11.59 -8.06
N THR A 49 1.51 -10.48 -8.42
CA THR A 49 1.85 -9.42 -7.48
C THR A 49 0.58 -8.78 -6.93
N ARG A 50 0.45 -8.75 -5.60
CA ARG A 50 -0.67 -8.13 -4.90
C ARG A 50 -0.23 -6.77 -4.37
N ILE A 51 -1.04 -5.76 -4.64
CA ILE A 51 -0.83 -4.39 -4.19
C ILE A 51 -2.03 -3.98 -3.36
N GLN A 52 -1.79 -3.70 -2.09
CA GLN A 52 -2.80 -3.22 -1.15
C GLN A 52 -2.46 -1.79 -0.75
N VAL A 53 -3.45 -0.91 -0.82
CA VAL A 53 -3.35 0.49 -0.42
C VAL A 53 -4.35 0.73 0.70
N GLN A 54 -3.88 1.27 1.82
CA GLN A 54 -4.71 1.48 3.01
C GLN A 54 -4.24 2.67 3.84
N PRO A 55 -5.10 3.27 4.67
CA PRO A 55 -4.65 4.17 5.73
C PRO A 55 -3.67 3.45 6.68
N ASN A 56 -2.72 4.18 7.25
CA ASN A 56 -1.91 3.65 8.35
C ASN A 56 -2.73 3.58 9.65
N ALA A 57 -3.68 4.51 9.81
CA ALA A 57 -4.64 4.48 10.91
C ALA A 57 -5.62 3.31 10.76
N ILE A 58 -5.69 2.49 11.79
CA ILE A 58 -6.67 1.44 11.98
C ILE A 58 -7.81 2.02 12.80
N PRO A 59 -9.06 2.00 12.28
CA PRO A 59 -10.20 2.57 12.99
C PRO A 59 -10.39 1.85 14.33
N GLY A 60 -10.26 2.60 15.43
CA GLY A 60 -10.47 2.08 16.78
C GLY A 60 -11.92 2.22 17.24
N ASP A 61 -12.42 1.23 17.99
CA ASP A 61 -13.79 1.22 18.53
C ASP A 61 -14.09 2.39 19.49
N HIS A 62 -13.05 2.99 20.09
CA HIS A 62 -13.17 4.05 21.09
C HIS A 62 -12.60 5.41 20.65
N GLY A 63 -12.32 5.58 19.35
CA GLY A 63 -11.77 6.84 18.82
C GLY A 63 -10.28 7.05 19.09
N GLU A 64 -9.59 6.04 19.61
CA GLU A 64 -8.14 5.94 19.56
C GLU A 64 -7.80 5.02 18.38
N ASP A 65 -7.30 5.59 17.29
CA ASP A 65 -6.88 4.82 16.13
C ASP A 65 -5.52 4.17 16.43
N ASP A 66 -5.44 2.85 16.28
CA ASP A 66 -4.17 2.15 16.26
C ASP A 66 -3.46 2.39 14.92
N LEU A 67 -2.17 2.05 14.84
CA LEU A 67 -1.43 2.11 13.58
C LEU A 67 -1.10 0.72 13.07
N TYR A 68 -1.21 0.54 11.75
CA TYR A 68 -0.79 -0.70 11.11
C TYR A 68 0.74 -0.83 11.12
N GLU A 69 1.45 0.25 10.80
CA GLU A 69 2.91 0.36 11.00
C GLU A 69 3.20 1.40 12.09
N ASP A 70 3.30 0.94 13.33
CA ASP A 70 3.63 1.78 14.49
C ASP A 70 5.07 2.31 14.45
N GLU A 71 5.97 1.64 13.71
CA GLU A 71 7.33 2.11 13.44
C GLU A 71 7.36 3.40 12.59
N TYR A 72 6.27 3.71 11.86
CA TYR A 72 6.17 4.86 10.97
C TYR A 72 4.89 5.68 11.23
N PRO A 73 4.74 6.29 12.42
CA PRO A 73 3.51 6.96 12.83
C PRO A 73 3.21 8.23 12.03
N ASP A 74 4.24 8.86 11.48
CA ASP A 74 4.08 10.05 10.64
C ASP A 74 3.56 9.74 9.23
N VAL A 75 3.45 8.46 8.86
CA VAL A 75 2.93 8.03 7.56
C VAL A 75 1.42 7.87 7.63
N SER A 76 0.70 8.52 6.71
CA SER A 76 -0.76 8.54 6.68
C SER A 76 -1.34 7.38 5.89
N VAL A 77 -0.70 7.01 4.78
CA VAL A 77 -1.16 5.96 3.87
C VAL A 77 -0.03 4.99 3.55
N LEU A 78 -0.35 3.71 3.60
CA LEU A 78 0.56 2.62 3.32
C LEU A 78 0.22 1.97 1.97
N LEU A 79 1.28 1.50 1.32
CA LEU A 79 1.23 0.59 0.19
C LEU A 79 2.02 -0.66 0.52
N LEU A 80 1.32 -1.80 0.52
CA LEU A 80 1.85 -3.12 0.79
C LEU A 80 1.94 -3.88 -0.54
N VAL A 81 3.15 -4.26 -0.94
CA VAL A 81 3.41 -5.11 -2.10
C VAL A 81 3.78 -6.50 -1.64
N THR A 82 3.09 -7.51 -2.17
CA THR A 82 3.48 -8.92 -2.05
C THR A 82 3.69 -9.48 -3.44
N SER A 83 4.93 -9.86 -3.78
CA SER A 83 5.28 -10.36 -5.12
C SER A 83 6.03 -11.69 -5.06
N PRO A 84 5.81 -12.62 -6.00
CA PRO A 84 6.56 -13.87 -6.07
C PRO A 84 8.04 -13.68 -6.46
N ALA A 85 8.43 -12.49 -6.93
CA ALA A 85 9.81 -12.16 -7.31
C ALA A 85 10.11 -10.68 -7.01
N ALA A 86 11.38 -10.29 -7.11
CA ALA A 86 11.74 -8.87 -6.98
C ALA A 86 11.16 -8.08 -8.16
N ALA A 87 10.13 -7.28 -7.92
CA ALA A 87 9.43 -6.52 -8.93
C ALA A 87 10.18 -5.20 -9.25
N ALA A 88 11.33 -5.29 -9.93
CA ALA A 88 12.10 -4.11 -10.33
C ALA A 88 11.26 -3.07 -11.12
N PRO A 89 10.41 -3.44 -12.10
CA PRO A 89 9.59 -2.47 -12.81
C PRO A 89 8.58 -1.74 -11.92
N LEU A 90 7.98 -2.45 -10.96
CA LEU A 90 7.06 -1.84 -9.99
C LEU A 90 7.79 -0.85 -9.08
N ASN A 91 9.03 -1.16 -8.69
CA ASN A 91 9.83 -0.27 -7.86
C ASN A 91 10.15 1.05 -8.56
N ASP A 92 10.45 1.00 -9.86
CA ASP A 92 10.73 2.18 -10.67
C ASP A 92 9.47 3.07 -10.79
N GLU A 93 8.32 2.47 -11.11
CA GLU A 93 7.03 3.18 -11.18
C GLU A 93 6.66 3.82 -9.83
N LEU A 94 6.85 3.11 -8.72
CA LEU A 94 6.59 3.62 -7.38
C LEU A 94 7.55 4.75 -6.99
N SER A 95 8.81 4.70 -7.42
CA SER A 95 9.79 5.76 -7.16
C SER A 95 9.49 7.06 -7.91
N ALA A 96 8.73 6.98 -9.00
CA ALA A 96 8.27 8.14 -9.77
C ALA A 96 7.02 8.80 -9.16
N VAL A 97 6.40 8.19 -8.13
CA VAL A 97 5.28 8.78 -7.41
C VAL A 97 5.79 9.84 -6.43
N GLU A 98 5.38 11.10 -6.61
CA GLU A 98 5.77 12.18 -5.71
C GLU A 98 5.31 11.91 -4.27
N GLY A 99 6.20 12.11 -3.29
CA GLY A 99 5.88 11.94 -1.87
C GLY A 99 5.74 10.48 -1.42
N PHE A 100 6.18 9.53 -2.24
CA PHE A 100 6.21 8.11 -1.92
C PHE A 100 7.58 7.71 -1.39
N THR A 101 7.60 7.05 -0.24
CA THR A 101 8.84 6.62 0.43
C THR A 101 8.78 5.12 0.70
N ARG A 102 9.86 4.41 0.37
CA ARG A 102 9.99 3.00 0.77
C ARG A 102 10.37 2.92 2.24
N LEU A 103 9.55 2.23 3.03
CA LEU A 103 9.73 2.07 4.47
C LEU A 103 10.52 0.80 4.77
N ARG A 104 10.06 -0.33 4.22
CA ARG A 104 10.64 -1.65 4.49
C ARG A 104 10.63 -2.53 3.24
N SER A 105 11.64 -3.38 3.12
CA SER A 105 11.71 -4.44 2.11
C SER A 105 12.21 -5.71 2.77
N SER A 106 11.51 -6.82 2.59
CA SER A 106 11.92 -8.13 3.12
C SER A 106 11.72 -9.22 2.08
N ARG A 107 12.54 -10.28 2.18
CA ARG A 107 12.45 -11.47 1.32
C ARG A 107 12.31 -12.68 2.23
N SER A 108 11.30 -13.52 1.96
CA SER A 108 11.04 -14.76 2.69
C SER A 108 10.99 -15.98 1.78
#